data_AF-A0A8K9WSX1-F1
#
_entry.id   AF-A0A8K9WSX1-F1
#
_cell.length_a   1.000
_cell.length_b   1.000
_cell.length_c   1.000
_cell.angle_alpha   90.00
_cell.angle_beta   90.00
_cell.angle_gamma   90.00
#
_symmetry.space_group_name_H-M   'P 1'
#
loop_
_entity.id
_entity.type
_entity.pdbx_description
1 polymer ?
#
loop_
_entity_poly.entity_id
_entity_poly.type
_entity_poly.pdbx_seq_one_letter_code
_entity_poly.pdbx_strand_id
1 'polypeptide(L)'
;MMGVLNHLSTLLLLSLLPPALSHVVKKFSDVPQCKTFFLMETTPNLPGILVDGTVKDQNRYKPICQLFKNTYRFATLYDTTNKIPVFSAYTFTGCIPGRPDERWMMEPQLNGENNNPNMENMGGGIYNNQAGNNDYAQDVRRNPTDFKDVNRGHLFPSSHACSLDTQESTFTLTNIVPQDRTFNGGSWRKMEEHVREKLMSDCISNNGIKAYVVTGAVASKSNTLNNRVNIPDRMWTAYCCYNNKKKKWMAEAHWGWNKKEDEGKILNPETLGALEDMLNKHYQGKDGPVKVFPGDCPRYT
;
A
#
# COMPACT_ATOMS: atom_id res chain seq x y z
N MET A 1 -34.60 -63.36 0.91
CA MET A 1 -35.16 -62.10 0.41
C MET A 1 -35.12 -61.10 1.55
N MET A 2 -34.57 -59.91 1.31
CA MET A 2 -34.48 -58.74 2.22
C MET A 2 -33.53 -58.94 3.41
N GLY A 3 -32.44 -58.23 3.59
CA GLY A 3 -31.99 -56.96 3.02
C GLY A 3 -31.30 -56.20 4.15
N VAL A 4 -30.02 -56.47 4.41
CA VAL A 4 -29.22 -55.74 5.40
C VAL A 4 -28.51 -54.61 4.67
N LEU A 5 -29.14 -53.43 4.66
CA LEU A 5 -28.45 -52.16 4.46
C LEU A 5 -28.38 -51.49 5.82
N ASN A 6 -27.20 -51.08 6.26
CA ASN A 6 -26.98 -49.67 6.57
C ASN A 6 -25.51 -49.36 6.92
N HIS A 7 -24.95 -48.56 6.02
CA HIS A 7 -24.03 -47.45 6.25
C HIS A 7 -22.64 -47.75 6.82
N LEU A 8 -21.70 -48.00 5.90
CA LEU A 8 -20.34 -47.48 6.04
C LEU A 8 -20.43 -45.96 6.19
N SER A 9 -20.34 -45.48 7.42
CA SER A 9 -20.10 -44.07 7.71
C SER A 9 -18.61 -43.80 7.50
N THR A 10 -18.23 -43.55 6.25
CA THR A 10 -16.94 -42.92 5.94
C THR A 10 -17.01 -41.49 6.47
N LEU A 11 -16.44 -41.23 7.65
CA LEU A 11 -16.05 -39.89 8.06
C LEU A 11 -15.00 -39.41 7.06
N LEU A 12 -15.44 -38.79 5.97
CA LEU A 12 -14.63 -37.80 5.27
C LEU A 12 -14.55 -36.59 6.20
N LEU A 13 -13.58 -36.61 7.12
CA LEU A 13 -12.96 -35.36 7.55
C LEU A 13 -12.27 -34.80 6.31
N LEU A 14 -13.03 -34.14 5.44
CA LEU A 14 -12.49 -33.11 4.58
C LEU A 14 -11.73 -32.20 5.51
N SER A 15 -10.41 -32.32 5.46
CA SER A 15 -9.50 -31.38 6.04
C SER A 15 -9.94 -30.00 5.54
N LEU A 16 -10.66 -29.26 6.38
CA LEU A 16 -10.78 -27.81 6.32
C LEU A 16 -9.40 -27.22 6.67
N LEU A 17 -8.36 -27.70 5.99
CA LEU A 17 -7.16 -26.92 5.85
C LEU A 17 -7.65 -25.72 5.05
N PRO A 18 -7.57 -24.49 5.60
CA PRO A 18 -7.85 -23.33 4.81
C PRO A 18 -7.01 -23.48 3.54
N PRO A 19 -7.62 -23.37 2.34
CA PRO A 19 -6.86 -23.40 1.10
C PRO A 19 -5.68 -22.47 1.30
N ALA A 20 -4.47 -22.96 1.02
CA ALA A 20 -3.23 -22.22 1.26
C ALA A 20 -3.48 -20.74 0.91
N LEU A 21 -3.56 -19.89 1.93
CA LEU A 21 -4.09 -18.55 1.74
C LEU A 21 -3.16 -17.86 0.75
N SER A 22 -3.65 -17.58 -0.46
CA SER A 22 -2.92 -16.74 -1.41
C SER A 22 -2.78 -15.36 -0.79
N HIS A 23 -1.63 -14.75 -0.97
CA HIS A 23 -1.32 -13.44 -0.39
C HIS A 23 -1.72 -12.30 -1.32
N VAL A 24 -1.97 -12.63 -2.58
CA VAL A 24 -2.86 -11.89 -3.47
C VAL A 24 -4.27 -12.45 -3.27
N VAL A 25 -5.14 -11.67 -2.64
CA VAL A 25 -6.48 -12.09 -2.18
C VAL A 25 -7.59 -11.44 -3.01
N LYS A 26 -8.81 -11.98 -2.95
CA LYS A 26 -9.98 -11.31 -3.58
C LYS A 26 -10.43 -10.13 -2.74
N LYS A 27 -10.39 -10.25 -1.41
CA LYS A 27 -10.66 -9.18 -0.44
C LYS A 27 -9.64 -9.22 0.68
N PHE A 28 -9.23 -8.06 1.19
CA PHE A 28 -8.32 -8.01 2.36
C PHE A 28 -8.89 -8.72 3.59
N SER A 29 -10.22 -8.82 3.70
CA SER A 29 -10.92 -9.55 4.77
C SER A 29 -10.78 -11.08 4.69
N ASP A 30 -10.35 -11.63 3.55
CA ASP A 30 -10.11 -13.07 3.39
C ASP A 30 -8.95 -13.54 4.27
N VAL A 31 -8.07 -12.61 4.69
CA VAL A 31 -6.98 -12.84 5.64
C VAL A 31 -7.24 -12.03 6.92
N PRO A 32 -7.58 -12.66 8.05
CA PRO A 32 -7.94 -11.96 9.28
C PRO A 32 -6.89 -10.96 9.79
N GLN A 33 -5.60 -11.27 9.63
CA GLN A 33 -4.51 -10.38 10.05
C GLN A 33 -4.40 -9.14 9.15
N CYS A 34 -4.73 -9.27 7.86
CA CYS A 34 -4.54 -8.25 6.86
C CYS A 34 -5.57 -7.12 6.99
N LYS A 35 -6.84 -7.46 7.29
CA LYS A 35 -7.86 -6.44 7.57
C LYS A 35 -7.52 -5.55 8.78
N THR A 36 -6.65 -6.00 9.70
CA THR A 36 -6.24 -5.22 10.87
C THR A 36 -5.35 -4.01 10.54
N PHE A 37 -4.85 -3.90 9.31
CA PHE A 37 -4.15 -2.71 8.83
C PHE A 37 -5.08 -1.54 8.49
N PHE A 38 -6.39 -1.77 8.52
CA PHE A 38 -7.41 -0.77 8.25
C PHE A 38 -8.14 -0.38 9.52
N LEU A 39 -8.39 0.92 9.69
CA LEU A 39 -9.14 1.42 10.84
C LEU A 39 -10.54 0.82 10.85
N MET A 40 -10.96 0.26 11.98
CA MET A 40 -12.23 -0.48 12.12
C MET A 40 -12.40 -1.57 11.05
N GLU A 41 -11.28 -2.15 10.59
CA GLU A 41 -11.25 -3.17 9.52
C GLU A 41 -11.92 -2.71 8.21
N THR A 42 -12.04 -1.39 8.01
CA THR A 42 -12.74 -0.78 6.88
C THR A 42 -11.74 -0.22 5.88
N THR A 43 -11.71 -0.81 4.68
CA THR A 43 -10.81 -0.36 3.60
C THR A 43 -11.18 1.04 3.10
N PRO A 44 -10.25 1.77 2.45
CA PRO A 44 -10.62 2.94 1.67
C PRO A 44 -11.72 2.62 0.66
N ASN A 45 -12.65 3.56 0.48
CA ASN A 45 -13.63 3.56 -0.60
C ASN A 45 -13.08 4.42 -1.75
N LEU A 46 -12.73 3.78 -2.87
CA LEU A 46 -12.24 4.41 -4.09
C LEU A 46 -13.20 4.08 -5.23
N PRO A 47 -14.14 4.99 -5.57
CA PRO A 47 -15.16 4.74 -6.59
C PRO A 47 -14.56 4.27 -7.92
N GLY A 48 -15.18 3.24 -8.51
CA GLY A 48 -14.69 2.60 -9.73
C GLY A 48 -13.56 1.58 -9.54
N ILE A 49 -12.91 1.52 -8.36
CA ILE A 49 -11.79 0.61 -8.09
C ILE A 49 -12.10 -0.34 -6.91
N LEU A 50 -12.33 0.19 -5.71
CA LEU A 50 -12.53 -0.56 -4.48
C LEU A 50 -13.70 0.06 -3.71
N VAL A 51 -14.81 -0.68 -3.58
CA VAL A 51 -16.02 -0.20 -2.89
C VAL A 51 -16.47 -1.23 -1.88
N ASP A 52 -16.67 -0.81 -0.64
CA ASP A 52 -17.10 -1.67 0.47
C ASP A 52 -16.27 -2.97 0.56
N GLY A 53 -14.94 -2.83 0.50
CA GLY A 53 -13.99 -3.94 0.54
C GLY A 53 -13.97 -4.84 -0.70
N THR A 54 -14.68 -4.47 -1.77
CA THR A 54 -14.79 -5.25 -3.01
C THR A 54 -14.15 -4.52 -4.17
N VAL A 55 -13.15 -5.15 -4.79
CA VAL A 55 -12.52 -4.65 -6.02
C VAL A 55 -13.46 -4.84 -7.20
N LYS A 56 -13.67 -3.78 -7.98
CA LYS A 56 -14.60 -3.74 -9.13
C LYS A 56 -14.03 -4.43 -10.38
N ASP A 57 -12.71 -4.34 -10.60
CA ASP A 57 -12.01 -5.05 -11.67
C ASP A 57 -10.86 -5.88 -11.10
N GLN A 58 -11.16 -7.15 -10.79
CA GLN A 58 -10.22 -8.12 -10.25
C GLN A 58 -9.17 -8.59 -11.28
N ASN A 59 -9.32 -8.29 -12.57
CA ASN A 59 -8.29 -8.62 -13.57
C ASN A 59 -7.13 -7.63 -13.48
N ARG A 60 -7.42 -6.37 -13.16
CA ARG A 60 -6.44 -5.30 -13.04
C ARG A 60 -5.97 -5.06 -11.60
N TYR A 61 -6.90 -4.89 -10.67
CA TYR A 61 -6.56 -4.48 -9.32
C TYR A 61 -6.47 -5.70 -8.41
N LYS A 62 -5.37 -5.80 -7.69
CA LYS A 62 -5.03 -6.95 -6.84
C LYS A 62 -4.83 -6.49 -5.40
N PRO A 63 -5.72 -6.86 -4.46
CA PRO A 63 -5.45 -6.76 -3.04
C PRO A 63 -4.30 -7.70 -2.64
N ILE A 64 -3.29 -7.17 -1.97
CA ILE A 64 -2.10 -7.91 -1.53
C ILE A 64 -1.95 -7.74 -0.02
N CYS A 65 -1.94 -8.86 0.69
CA CYS A 65 -1.59 -8.96 2.09
C CYS A 65 -0.11 -9.29 2.20
N GLN A 66 0.71 -8.27 2.43
CA GLN A 66 2.16 -8.33 2.28
C GLN A 66 2.77 -9.20 3.38
N LEU A 67 3.12 -10.44 3.04
CA LEU A 67 3.71 -11.40 3.96
C LEU A 67 5.21 -11.49 3.75
N PHE A 68 5.93 -11.25 4.83
CA PHE A 68 7.39 -11.35 4.86
C PHE A 68 7.83 -12.10 6.10
N LYS A 69 8.64 -13.15 5.88
CA LYS A 69 9.08 -14.08 6.94
C LYS A 69 7.88 -14.59 7.75
N ASN A 70 6.83 -15.04 7.05
CA ASN A 70 5.59 -15.59 7.60
C ASN A 70 4.81 -14.64 8.52
N THR A 71 5.04 -13.33 8.40
CA THR A 71 4.31 -12.30 9.14
C THR A 71 3.73 -11.28 8.18
N TYR A 72 2.43 -11.01 8.30
CA TYR A 72 1.81 -9.93 7.53
C TYR A 72 2.31 -8.59 8.06
N ARG A 73 2.83 -7.75 7.18
CA ARG A 73 3.50 -6.49 7.54
C ARG A 73 2.66 -5.26 7.22
N PHE A 74 1.94 -5.28 6.09
CA PHE A 74 1.04 -4.22 5.64
C PHE A 74 0.11 -4.75 4.53
N ALA A 75 -0.80 -3.91 4.05
CA ALA A 75 -1.69 -4.22 2.93
C ALA A 75 -1.42 -3.28 1.76
N THR A 76 -1.53 -3.78 0.53
CA THR A 76 -1.40 -2.98 -0.69
C THR A 76 -2.53 -3.30 -1.66
N LEU A 77 -3.19 -2.28 -2.21
CA LEU A 77 -4.02 -2.45 -3.41
C LEU A 77 -3.16 -2.12 -4.62
N TYR A 78 -2.91 -3.10 -5.48
CA TYR A 78 -1.95 -2.97 -6.59
C TYR A 78 -2.64 -2.92 -7.96
N ASP A 79 -2.18 -2.05 -8.85
CA ASP A 79 -2.65 -1.94 -10.24
C ASP A 79 -1.67 -2.68 -11.16
N THR A 80 -2.03 -3.88 -11.65
CA THR A 80 -1.14 -4.70 -12.49
C THR A 80 -0.92 -4.12 -13.89
N THR A 81 -1.83 -3.26 -14.35
CA THR A 81 -1.71 -2.58 -15.64
C THR A 81 -0.66 -1.49 -15.55
N ASN A 82 -0.81 -0.58 -14.58
CA ASN A 82 0.14 0.51 -14.35
C ASN A 82 1.42 0.09 -13.60
N LYS A 83 1.42 -1.10 -12.99
CA LYS A 83 2.53 -1.67 -12.21
C LYS A 83 2.98 -0.78 -11.05
N ILE A 84 2.02 -0.14 -10.42
CA ILE A 84 2.22 0.65 -9.21
C ILE A 84 1.10 0.36 -8.20
N PRO A 85 1.35 0.56 -6.89
CA PRO A 85 0.28 0.54 -5.92
C PRO A 85 -0.68 1.71 -6.12
N VAL A 86 -1.98 1.43 -5.97
CA VAL A 86 -3.02 2.45 -5.78
C VAL A 86 -2.86 3.04 -4.37
N PHE A 87 -2.71 2.18 -3.37
CA PHE A 87 -2.36 2.55 -2.00
C PHE A 87 -1.66 1.41 -1.25
N SER A 88 -0.92 1.76 -0.21
CA SER A 88 -0.49 0.87 0.88
C SER A 88 -1.07 1.36 2.20
N ALA A 89 -1.58 0.44 3.02
CA ALA A 89 -2.15 0.69 4.34
C ALA A 89 -1.40 -0.10 5.41
N TYR A 90 -1.05 0.56 6.51
CA TYR A 90 -0.28 -0.03 7.60
C TYR A 90 -0.65 0.58 8.94
N THR A 91 -0.35 -0.14 10.02
CA THR A 91 -0.47 0.37 11.38
C THR A 91 0.88 0.82 11.89
N PHE A 92 0.99 2.07 12.30
CA PHE A 92 2.18 2.60 12.95
C PHE A 92 2.16 2.25 14.45
N THR A 93 3.14 1.47 14.87
CA THR A 93 3.32 0.99 16.25
C THR A 93 4.66 1.42 16.86
N GLY A 94 5.46 2.16 16.10
CA GLY A 94 6.77 2.66 16.48
C GLY A 94 7.70 2.72 15.28
N CYS A 95 8.91 3.23 15.47
CA CYS A 95 9.95 3.26 14.44
C CYS A 95 11.32 2.93 15.05
N ILE A 96 12.20 2.31 14.25
CA ILE A 96 13.62 2.14 14.58
C ILE A 96 14.49 2.99 13.64
N PRO A 97 15.67 3.45 14.09
CA PRO A 97 16.58 4.21 13.24
C PRO A 97 17.23 3.32 12.16
N GLY A 98 17.80 3.98 11.15
CA GLY A 98 18.56 3.32 10.09
C GLY A 98 17.72 2.91 8.89
N ARG A 99 18.41 2.53 7.82
CA ARG A 99 17.84 1.99 6.59
C ARG A 99 18.44 0.58 6.41
N PRO A 100 17.62 -0.45 6.17
CA PRO A 100 18.12 -1.80 5.93
C PRO A 100 18.88 -1.87 4.60
N ASP A 101 19.59 -2.98 4.39
CA ASP A 101 20.16 -3.30 3.07
C ASP A 101 19.07 -3.32 2.01
N GLU A 102 19.32 -2.67 0.87
CA GLU A 102 18.34 -2.58 -0.21
C GLU A 102 18.24 -3.91 -0.97
N ARG A 103 17.30 -4.76 -0.54
CA ARG A 103 16.94 -5.99 -1.26
C ARG A 103 15.53 -5.82 -1.83
N TRP A 104 15.48 -5.51 -3.12
CA TRP A 104 14.22 -5.35 -3.83
C TRP A 104 13.51 -6.69 -4.00
N MET A 105 12.25 -6.73 -3.60
CA MET A 105 11.42 -7.94 -3.61
C MET A 105 10.24 -7.83 -4.58
N MET A 106 9.64 -8.98 -4.85
CA MET A 106 8.46 -9.17 -5.69
C MET A 106 7.42 -10.01 -4.95
N GLU A 107 6.18 -9.98 -5.44
CA GLU A 107 5.11 -10.89 -4.98
C GLU A 107 4.99 -12.08 -5.93
N PRO A 108 5.44 -13.29 -5.56
CA PRO A 108 5.41 -14.45 -6.45
C PRO A 108 4.02 -14.76 -6.99
N GLN A 109 2.97 -14.50 -6.19
CA GLN A 109 1.60 -14.89 -6.53
C GLN A 109 0.99 -14.04 -7.66
N LEU A 110 1.57 -12.88 -7.97
CA LEU A 110 1.20 -12.11 -9.18
C LEU A 110 1.64 -12.81 -10.48
N ASN A 111 2.55 -13.78 -10.40
CA ASN A 111 3.04 -14.57 -11.53
C ASN A 111 2.49 -16.02 -11.54
N GLY A 112 1.70 -16.40 -10.53
CA GLY A 112 1.06 -17.71 -10.42
C GLY A 112 0.45 -17.90 -9.04
N GLU A 113 -0.85 -18.16 -8.96
CA GLU A 113 -1.60 -18.16 -7.69
C GLU A 113 -1.09 -19.19 -6.65
N ASN A 114 -0.45 -20.27 -7.11
CA ASN A 114 0.11 -21.32 -6.25
C ASN A 114 1.58 -21.09 -5.86
N ASN A 115 2.18 -19.95 -6.24
CA ASN A 115 3.55 -19.63 -5.86
C ASN A 115 3.66 -19.32 -4.36
N ASN A 116 4.90 -19.29 -3.85
CA ASN A 116 5.18 -19.04 -2.43
C ASN A 116 4.44 -17.79 -1.94
N PRO A 117 3.70 -17.86 -0.83
CA PRO A 117 2.98 -16.73 -0.25
C PRO A 117 3.84 -15.56 0.23
N ASN A 118 5.10 -15.82 0.63
CA ASN A 118 5.98 -14.75 1.08
C ASN A 118 6.49 -13.94 -0.12
N MET A 119 6.69 -12.63 0.07
CA MET A 119 7.49 -11.84 -0.87
C MET A 119 8.92 -12.39 -0.94
N GLU A 120 9.50 -12.36 -2.13
CA GLU A 120 10.81 -12.97 -2.41
C GLU A 120 11.75 -11.97 -3.08
N ASN A 121 13.06 -12.19 -2.92
CA ASN A 121 14.07 -11.39 -3.60
C ASN A 121 13.84 -11.42 -5.11
N MET A 122 13.88 -10.25 -5.72
CA MET A 122 13.66 -10.11 -7.14
C MET A 122 14.90 -10.53 -7.92
N GLY A 123 14.74 -11.52 -8.79
CA GLY A 123 15.76 -11.90 -9.77
C GLY A 123 15.84 -10.95 -10.97
N GLY A 124 16.64 -11.34 -11.96
CA GLY A 124 16.61 -10.71 -13.27
C GLY A 124 15.38 -11.13 -14.06
N GLY A 125 14.87 -10.26 -14.93
CA GLY A 125 13.81 -10.61 -15.87
C GLY A 125 12.76 -9.51 -16.05
N ILE A 126 11.72 -9.84 -16.80
CA ILE A 126 10.57 -8.99 -17.03
C ILE A 126 9.36 -9.63 -16.34
N TYR A 127 8.69 -8.86 -15.49
CA TYR A 127 7.49 -9.30 -14.78
C TYR A 127 6.26 -8.68 -15.43
N ASN A 128 5.28 -9.49 -15.83
CA ASN A 128 4.13 -9.02 -16.61
C ASN A 128 3.09 -8.27 -15.75
N ASN A 129 2.90 -8.72 -14.52
CA ASN A 129 1.83 -8.24 -13.63
C ASN A 129 2.33 -7.35 -12.49
N GLN A 130 3.62 -7.04 -12.45
CA GLN A 130 4.25 -6.16 -11.46
C GLN A 130 5.48 -5.50 -12.04
N ALA A 131 5.97 -4.45 -11.39
CA ALA A 131 7.24 -3.84 -11.72
C ALA A 131 8.41 -4.78 -11.38
N GLY A 132 9.47 -4.71 -12.17
CA GLY A 132 10.73 -5.42 -11.98
C GLY A 132 11.92 -4.48 -11.80
N ASN A 133 13.06 -5.00 -11.34
CA ASN A 133 14.31 -4.25 -11.22
C ASN A 133 14.74 -3.60 -12.54
N ASN A 134 14.55 -4.34 -13.63
CA ASN A 134 14.84 -3.88 -14.99
C ASN A 134 13.96 -2.70 -15.43
N ASP A 135 12.75 -2.57 -14.89
CA ASP A 135 11.87 -1.44 -15.21
C ASP A 135 12.39 -0.13 -14.61
N TYR A 136 13.18 -0.20 -13.55
CA TYR A 136 13.84 0.94 -12.90
C TYR A 136 15.31 1.11 -13.31
N ALA A 137 15.83 0.22 -14.17
CA ALA A 137 17.18 0.35 -14.69
C ALA A 137 17.24 1.48 -15.73
N GLN A 138 18.34 2.22 -15.72
CA GLN A 138 18.63 3.20 -16.77
C GLN A 138 19.20 2.47 -17.99
N ASP A 139 18.57 2.64 -19.15
CA ASP A 139 19.13 2.16 -20.41
C ASP A 139 20.22 3.13 -20.87
N VAL A 140 21.48 2.79 -20.56
CA VAL A 140 22.66 3.59 -20.90
C VAL A 140 22.83 3.88 -22.40
N ARG A 141 22.06 3.20 -23.27
CA ARG A 141 22.05 3.44 -24.72
C ARG A 141 21.05 4.52 -25.14
N ARG A 142 20.16 4.98 -24.26
CA ARG A 142 19.22 6.07 -24.54
C ARG A 142 19.89 7.42 -24.41
N ASN A 143 19.32 8.40 -25.11
CA ASN A 143 19.79 9.78 -25.03
C ASN A 143 19.63 10.29 -23.59
N PRO A 144 20.66 10.91 -22.98
CA PRO A 144 20.59 11.44 -21.62
C PRO A 144 19.38 12.31 -21.30
N THR A 145 18.83 13.00 -22.29
CA THR A 145 17.65 13.84 -22.17
C THR A 145 16.33 13.09 -22.01
N ASP A 146 16.29 11.80 -22.38
CA ASP A 146 15.10 10.95 -22.27
C ASP A 146 14.99 10.30 -20.87
N PHE A 147 16.03 10.44 -20.04
CA PHE A 147 16.04 9.89 -18.70
C PHE A 147 15.06 10.63 -17.79
N LYS A 148 14.17 9.85 -17.17
CA LYS A 148 13.34 10.31 -16.07
C LYS A 148 14.17 10.23 -14.80
N ASP A 149 14.43 11.37 -14.16
CA ASP A 149 15.15 11.45 -12.89
C ASP A 149 14.24 11.05 -11.73
N VAL A 150 14.02 9.74 -11.58
CA VAL A 150 13.10 9.15 -10.60
C VAL A 150 13.81 8.14 -9.70
N ASN A 151 13.42 8.12 -8.43
CA ASN A 151 13.76 7.11 -7.44
C ASN A 151 12.67 6.03 -7.35
N ARG A 152 13.00 4.93 -6.67
CA ARG A 152 12.04 3.96 -6.13
C ARG A 152 11.42 4.55 -4.84
N GLY A 153 10.30 5.25 -5.01
CA GLY A 153 9.57 5.93 -3.93
C GLY A 153 8.64 4.98 -3.19
N HIS A 154 8.71 4.96 -1.86
CA HIS A 154 7.91 4.06 -1.02
C HIS A 154 6.54 4.66 -0.69
N LEU A 155 5.50 3.82 -0.58
CA LEU A 155 4.22 4.23 0.01
C LEU A 155 4.17 3.98 1.52
N PHE A 156 4.55 2.78 1.95
CA PHE A 156 4.94 2.52 3.33
C PHE A 156 6.45 2.77 3.46
N PRO A 157 6.90 3.90 4.02
CA PRO A 157 8.33 4.20 4.13
C PRO A 157 9.00 3.36 5.21
N SER A 158 10.24 2.94 4.96
CA SER A 158 11.03 2.17 5.93
C SER A 158 11.25 2.94 7.25
N SER A 159 11.23 4.28 7.23
CA SER A 159 11.35 5.12 8.42
C SER A 159 10.16 4.99 9.38
N HIS A 160 9.02 4.46 8.92
CA HIS A 160 7.82 4.24 9.73
C HIS A 160 7.73 2.82 10.30
N ALA A 161 8.69 1.95 10.00
CA ALA A 161 8.65 0.55 10.42
C ALA A 161 9.27 0.34 11.80
N CYS A 162 8.62 -0.49 12.61
CA CYS A 162 8.96 -0.72 14.03
C CYS A 162 10.01 -1.82 14.27
N SER A 163 10.48 -2.50 13.23
CA SER A 163 11.48 -3.57 13.32
C SER A 163 12.25 -3.70 12.00
N LEU A 164 13.43 -4.32 12.05
CA LEU A 164 14.25 -4.55 10.86
C LEU A 164 13.49 -5.36 9.79
N ASP A 165 12.83 -6.45 10.17
CA ASP A 165 12.02 -7.22 9.22
C ASP A 165 10.90 -6.39 8.58
N THR A 166 10.30 -5.47 9.34
CA THR A 166 9.24 -4.61 8.80
C THR A 166 9.85 -3.58 7.84
N GLN A 167 11.03 -3.03 8.16
CA GLN A 167 11.78 -2.17 7.25
C GLN A 167 12.11 -2.90 5.95
N GLU A 168 12.69 -4.11 6.03
CA GLU A 168 13.01 -4.95 4.87
C GLU A 168 11.76 -5.19 4.01
N SER A 169 10.62 -5.52 4.63
CA SER A 169 9.38 -5.78 3.89
C SER A 169 8.88 -4.60 3.04
N THR A 170 9.28 -3.36 3.37
CA THR A 170 8.87 -2.18 2.60
C THR A 170 9.52 -2.11 1.21
N PHE A 171 10.58 -2.90 0.96
CA PHE A 171 11.33 -2.95 -0.29
C PHE A 171 10.74 -3.92 -1.35
N THR A 172 9.50 -4.38 -1.19
CA THR A 172 8.76 -5.03 -2.31
C THR A 172 8.35 -3.99 -3.34
N LEU A 173 8.57 -4.23 -4.64
CA LEU A 173 8.21 -3.27 -5.69
C LEU A 173 6.69 -3.04 -5.82
N THR A 174 5.87 -3.89 -5.20
CA THR A 174 4.43 -3.63 -5.08
C THR A 174 4.10 -2.49 -4.11
N ASN A 175 5.04 -2.05 -3.27
CA ASN A 175 4.94 -0.86 -2.41
C ASN A 175 5.59 0.39 -3.03
N ILE A 176 6.07 0.31 -4.28
CA ILE A 176 6.95 1.32 -4.88
C ILE A 176 6.32 2.00 -6.09
N VAL A 177 6.54 3.30 -6.22
CA VAL A 177 6.28 4.09 -7.42
C VAL A 177 7.57 4.73 -7.96
N PRO A 178 7.67 5.00 -9.28
CA PRO A 178 8.65 5.95 -9.79
C PRO A 178 8.34 7.35 -9.26
N GLN A 179 9.19 7.86 -8.37
CA GLN A 179 9.00 9.15 -7.72
C GLN A 179 10.09 10.12 -8.14
N ASP A 180 9.75 11.34 -8.56
CA ASP A 180 10.72 12.36 -8.95
C ASP A 180 11.79 12.51 -7.85
N ARG A 181 13.07 12.54 -8.26
CA ARG A 181 14.20 12.50 -7.33
C ARG A 181 14.17 13.64 -6.32
N THR A 182 13.82 14.85 -6.77
CA THR A 182 13.79 16.04 -5.92
C THR A 182 12.56 16.08 -5.03
N PHE A 183 11.43 15.56 -5.50
CA PHE A 183 10.23 15.38 -4.68
C PHE A 183 10.46 14.33 -3.56
N ASN A 184 10.96 13.14 -3.93
CA ASN A 184 11.25 12.04 -3.01
C ASN A 184 12.25 12.44 -1.92
N GLY A 185 13.40 13.01 -2.30
CA GLY A 185 14.44 13.40 -1.35
C GLY A 185 14.18 14.73 -0.63
N GLY A 186 13.27 15.54 -1.16
CA GLY A 186 12.93 16.87 -0.69
C GLY A 186 11.67 16.88 0.16
N SER A 187 10.59 17.43 -0.38
CA SER A 187 9.37 17.72 0.38
C SER A 187 8.66 16.46 0.86
N TRP A 188 8.71 15.35 0.11
CA TRP A 188 8.09 14.09 0.51
C TRP A 188 8.79 13.47 1.73
N ARG A 189 10.13 13.36 1.71
CA ARG A 189 10.90 12.89 2.87
C ARG A 189 10.64 13.73 4.13
N LYS A 190 10.62 15.05 4.00
CA LYS A 190 10.33 15.95 5.13
C LYS A 190 8.91 15.75 5.67
N MET A 191 7.95 15.50 4.77
CA MET A 191 6.58 15.17 5.16
C MET A 191 6.51 13.82 5.89
N GLU A 192 7.22 12.78 5.43
CA GLU A 192 7.32 11.49 6.14
C GLU A 192 7.89 11.69 7.54
N GLU A 193 8.95 12.48 7.69
CA GLU A 193 9.53 12.83 8.98
C GLU A 193 8.51 13.53 9.90
N HIS A 194 7.78 14.52 9.38
CA HIS A 194 6.72 15.22 10.11
C HIS A 194 5.60 14.26 10.57
N VAL A 195 5.07 13.45 9.65
CA VAL A 195 4.00 12.49 9.95
C VAL A 195 4.48 11.52 11.03
N ARG A 196 5.70 10.99 10.95
CA ARG A 196 6.27 10.12 11.99
C ARG A 196 6.28 10.78 13.37
N GLU A 197 6.69 12.04 13.47
CA GLU A 197 6.69 12.79 14.74
C GLU A 197 5.27 12.98 15.30
N LYS A 198 4.30 13.28 14.42
CA LYS A 198 2.88 13.38 14.78
C LYS A 198 2.32 12.06 15.26
N LEU A 199 2.64 10.95 14.59
CA LEU A 199 2.22 9.61 15.00
C LEU A 199 2.80 9.23 16.36
N MET A 200 4.07 9.55 16.63
CA MET A 200 4.71 9.29 17.92
C MET A 200 4.11 10.11 19.06
N SER A 201 3.74 11.37 18.80
CA SER A 201 3.27 12.33 19.82
C SER A 201 1.75 12.36 20.04
N ASP A 202 0.95 12.18 18.99
CA ASP A 202 -0.50 12.23 19.07
C ASP A 202 -1.14 10.85 19.23
N CYS A 203 -0.51 9.78 18.73
CA CYS A 203 -1.11 8.44 18.70
C CYS A 203 -0.49 7.46 19.70
N ILE A 204 0.85 7.26 19.65
CA ILE A 204 1.50 6.20 20.42
C ILE A 204 1.65 6.52 21.91
N SER A 205 1.79 7.80 22.27
CA SER A 205 2.24 8.22 23.61
C SER A 205 1.27 7.92 24.76
N ASN A 206 0.18 7.20 24.51
CA ASN A 206 -0.93 7.01 25.43
C ASN A 206 -1.52 5.58 25.44
N ASN A 207 -0.71 4.54 25.61
CA ASN A 207 -1.12 3.13 25.82
C ASN A 207 -1.22 2.23 24.56
N GLY A 208 -0.30 2.37 23.59
CA GLY A 208 -0.19 1.38 22.51
C GLY A 208 -1.33 1.40 21.49
N ILE A 209 -2.04 2.53 21.36
CA ILE A 209 -3.04 2.74 20.30
C ILE A 209 -2.32 2.69 18.94
N LYS A 210 -2.85 1.85 18.05
CA LYS A 210 -2.42 1.81 16.65
C LYS A 210 -2.87 3.08 15.95
N ALA A 211 -1.94 3.76 15.30
CA ALA A 211 -2.31 4.73 14.27
C ALA A 211 -2.40 4.01 12.93
N TYR A 212 -3.37 4.41 12.12
CA TYR A 212 -3.60 3.84 10.80
C TYR A 212 -3.13 4.84 9.77
N VAL A 213 -2.31 4.40 8.83
CA VAL A 213 -1.78 5.25 7.76
C VAL A 213 -2.12 4.62 6.43
N VAL A 214 -2.59 5.45 5.51
CA VAL A 214 -2.82 5.08 4.11
C VAL A 214 -2.07 6.07 3.24
N THR A 215 -1.14 5.55 2.45
CA THR A 215 -0.41 6.32 1.44
C THR A 215 -0.79 5.79 0.08
N GLY A 216 -0.98 6.65 -0.90
CA GLY A 216 -1.33 6.25 -2.25
C GLY A 216 -0.78 7.15 -3.33
N ALA A 217 -1.02 6.74 -4.57
CA ALA A 217 -0.59 7.43 -5.76
C ALA A 217 -1.74 7.55 -6.76
N VAL A 218 -1.82 8.70 -7.44
CA VAL A 218 -2.74 8.90 -8.55
C VAL A 218 -1.95 8.68 -9.84
N ALA A 219 -2.24 7.59 -10.53
CA ALA A 219 -1.58 7.24 -11.79
C ALA A 219 -1.74 8.37 -12.83
N SER A 220 -0.69 8.62 -13.59
CA SER A 220 -0.77 9.53 -14.74
C SER A 220 -1.49 8.86 -15.91
N LYS A 221 -1.98 9.66 -16.87
CA LYS A 221 -2.65 9.12 -18.07
C LYS A 221 -1.71 8.38 -19.01
N SER A 222 -0.45 8.81 -19.12
CA SER A 222 0.46 8.31 -20.16
C SER A 222 1.96 8.44 -19.82
N ASN A 223 2.33 8.89 -18.62
CA ASN A 223 3.74 9.02 -18.26
C ASN A 223 4.24 7.70 -17.70
N THR A 224 5.20 7.08 -18.37
CA THR A 224 5.72 5.77 -17.98
C THR A 224 7.23 5.74 -17.95
N LEU A 225 7.77 5.05 -16.95
CA LEU A 225 9.16 4.64 -16.89
C LEU A 225 9.36 3.40 -17.76
N ASN A 226 10.30 3.49 -18.70
CA ASN A 226 10.68 2.40 -19.60
C ASN A 226 9.49 1.75 -20.36
N ASN A 227 8.44 2.53 -20.65
CA ASN A 227 7.21 2.08 -21.31
C ASN A 227 6.49 0.93 -20.59
N ARG A 228 6.73 0.75 -19.29
CA ARG A 228 6.22 -0.39 -18.52
C ARG A 228 5.55 0.01 -17.21
N VAL A 229 6.18 0.90 -16.44
CA VAL A 229 5.70 1.28 -15.10
C VAL A 229 5.19 2.71 -15.15
N ASN A 230 3.97 2.95 -14.66
CA ASN A 230 3.40 4.29 -14.61
C ASN A 230 4.20 5.18 -13.64
N ILE A 231 4.52 6.39 -14.08
CA ILE A 231 5.00 7.45 -13.20
C ILE A 231 3.73 8.21 -12.76
N PRO A 232 3.32 8.13 -11.49
CA PRO A 232 2.08 8.77 -11.04
C PRO A 232 2.19 10.30 -11.14
N ASP A 233 1.07 10.99 -11.33
CA ASP A 233 1.02 12.46 -11.34
C ASP A 233 1.13 13.04 -9.93
N ARG A 234 0.62 12.31 -8.93
CA ARG A 234 0.53 12.77 -7.54
C ARG A 234 0.74 11.63 -6.57
N MET A 235 1.25 11.98 -5.40
CA MET A 235 1.27 11.12 -4.22
C MET A 235 0.50 11.78 -3.09
N TRP A 236 -0.06 10.98 -2.21
CA TRP A 236 -0.82 11.43 -1.05
C TRP A 236 -0.63 10.48 0.13
N THR A 237 -0.78 11.00 1.34
CA THR A 237 -0.84 10.19 2.56
C THR A 237 -1.85 10.78 3.52
N ALA A 238 -2.43 9.95 4.36
CA ALA A 238 -3.22 10.38 5.49
C ALA A 238 -3.05 9.40 6.64
N TYR A 239 -3.13 9.92 7.86
CA TYR A 239 -3.22 9.10 9.06
C TYR A 239 -4.47 9.41 9.86
N CYS A 240 -4.90 8.43 10.65
CA CYS A 240 -5.93 8.61 11.65
C CYS A 240 -5.66 7.76 12.90
N CYS A 241 -5.92 8.33 14.08
CA CYS A 241 -5.78 7.64 15.36
C CYS A 241 -6.61 8.32 16.45
N TYR A 242 -6.91 7.59 17.52
CA TYR A 242 -7.54 8.16 18.70
C TYR A 242 -6.47 8.69 19.67
N ASN A 243 -6.53 10.00 19.98
CA ASN A 243 -5.64 10.60 20.96
C ASN A 243 -6.26 10.54 22.36
N ASN A 244 -5.75 9.61 23.18
CA ASN A 244 -6.22 9.36 24.53
C ASN A 244 -6.06 10.54 25.51
N LYS A 245 -5.07 11.42 25.32
CA LYS A 245 -4.89 12.65 26.13
C LYS A 245 -5.93 13.70 25.78
N LYS A 246 -6.18 13.91 24.49
CA LYS A 246 -7.15 14.89 23.98
C LYS A 246 -8.59 14.35 23.94
N LYS A 247 -8.78 13.05 24.21
CA LYS A 247 -10.08 12.34 24.15
C LYS A 247 -10.82 12.57 22.84
N LYS A 248 -10.09 12.56 21.72
CA LYS A 248 -10.66 12.78 20.39
C LYS A 248 -9.87 12.06 19.30
N TRP A 249 -10.54 11.78 18.19
CA TRP A 249 -9.91 11.35 16.96
C TRP A 249 -9.07 12.47 16.35
N MET A 250 -7.91 12.11 15.84
CA MET A 250 -6.97 12.97 15.12
C MET A 250 -6.81 12.42 13.71
N ALA A 251 -6.85 13.29 12.71
CA ALA A 251 -6.50 12.96 11.35
C ALA A 251 -5.74 14.12 10.71
N GLU A 252 -4.81 13.79 9.83
CA GLU A 252 -4.04 14.74 9.03
C GLU A 252 -3.73 14.09 7.69
N ALA A 253 -3.68 14.89 6.64
CA ALA A 253 -3.43 14.44 5.29
C ALA A 253 -2.38 15.33 4.61
N HIS A 254 -1.73 14.79 3.58
CA HIS A 254 -0.78 15.50 2.74
C HIS A 254 -0.92 15.00 1.31
N TRP A 255 -0.69 15.86 0.33
CA TRP A 255 -0.54 15.44 -1.06
C TRP A 255 0.37 16.38 -1.84
N GLY A 256 0.99 15.87 -2.90
CA GLY A 256 1.92 16.62 -3.74
C GLY A 256 1.93 16.14 -5.17
N TRP A 257 2.39 17.00 -6.07
CA TRP A 257 2.66 16.62 -7.46
C TRP A 257 4.00 15.89 -7.54
N ASN A 258 4.02 14.74 -8.21
CA ASN A 258 5.22 13.95 -8.42
C ASN A 258 6.04 14.53 -9.58
N LYS A 259 6.69 15.67 -9.33
CA LYS A 259 7.44 16.44 -10.31
C LYS A 259 8.64 17.10 -9.68
N LYS A 260 9.54 17.62 -10.51
CA LYS A 260 10.69 18.40 -10.05
C LYS A 260 10.25 19.56 -9.16
N GLU A 261 10.95 19.72 -8.05
CA GLU A 261 10.70 20.77 -7.07
C GLU A 261 11.96 21.58 -6.77
N ASP A 262 11.75 22.82 -6.34
CA ASP A 262 12.83 23.68 -5.85
C ASP A 262 13.29 23.22 -4.46
N GLU A 263 14.56 23.47 -4.16
CA GLU A 263 15.12 23.17 -2.85
C GLU A 263 14.38 23.93 -1.74
N GLY A 264 14.19 23.26 -0.60
CA GLY A 264 13.52 23.88 0.55
C GLY A 264 12.00 23.77 0.54
N LYS A 265 11.37 23.40 -0.58
CA LYS A 265 9.91 23.17 -0.63
C LYS A 265 9.43 22.18 0.43
N ILE A 266 8.27 22.46 1.00
CA ILE A 266 7.57 21.64 2.00
C ILE A 266 6.16 21.30 1.51
N LEU A 267 5.65 20.15 1.93
CA LEU A 267 4.22 19.84 1.82
C LEU A 267 3.54 20.31 3.11
N ASN A 268 2.54 21.17 2.96
CA ASN A 268 1.77 21.63 4.11
C ASN A 268 0.72 20.57 4.49
N PRO A 269 0.42 20.42 5.79
CA PRO A 269 -0.71 19.61 6.24
C PRO A 269 -2.03 20.09 5.64
N GLU A 270 -2.86 19.12 5.29
CA GLU A 270 -4.22 19.28 4.82
C GLU A 270 -5.19 18.54 5.75
N THR A 271 -6.46 18.90 5.66
CA THR A 271 -7.52 18.14 6.33
C THR A 271 -7.82 16.85 5.54
N LEU A 272 -8.34 15.83 6.23
CA LEU A 272 -8.78 14.60 5.57
C LEU A 272 -9.86 14.88 4.51
N GLY A 273 -10.77 15.82 4.76
CA GLY A 273 -11.80 16.22 3.80
C GLY A 273 -11.20 16.85 2.54
N ALA A 274 -10.21 17.76 2.69
CA ALA A 274 -9.52 18.36 1.55
C ALA A 274 -8.79 17.32 0.68
N LEU A 275 -8.19 16.30 1.30
CA LEU A 275 -7.62 15.17 0.57
C LEU A 275 -8.71 14.37 -0.17
N GLU A 276 -9.80 13.99 0.51
CA GLU A 276 -10.92 13.25 -0.09
C GLU A 276 -11.52 14.02 -1.30
N ASP A 277 -11.67 15.34 -1.19
CA ASP A 277 -12.09 16.23 -2.28
C ASP A 277 -11.10 16.27 -3.45
N MET A 278 -9.79 16.24 -3.16
CA MET A 278 -8.76 16.14 -4.20
C MET A 278 -8.85 14.81 -4.94
N LEU A 279 -9.03 13.70 -4.20
CA LEU A 279 -9.12 12.36 -4.76
C LEU A 279 -10.42 12.12 -5.55
N ASN A 280 -11.54 12.74 -5.15
CA ASN A 280 -12.81 12.70 -5.87
C ASN A 280 -12.72 13.23 -7.31
N LYS A 281 -11.73 14.07 -7.61
CA LYS A 281 -11.47 14.57 -8.97
C LYS A 281 -10.88 13.49 -9.89
N HIS A 282 -10.30 12.44 -9.31
CA HIS A 282 -9.56 11.38 -10.02
C HIS A 282 -10.28 10.03 -9.98
N TYR A 283 -10.92 9.70 -8.85
CA TYR A 283 -11.72 8.48 -8.71
C TYR A 283 -13.19 8.80 -8.97
N GLN A 284 -13.63 8.51 -10.18
CA GLN A 284 -15.00 8.74 -10.63
C GLN A 284 -15.78 7.42 -10.60
N GLY A 285 -16.98 7.45 -10.03
CA GLY A 285 -17.86 6.29 -9.99
C GLY A 285 -19.24 6.67 -9.46
N LYS A 286 -20.22 5.78 -9.67
CA LYS A 286 -21.58 5.97 -9.15
C LYS A 286 -21.73 5.47 -7.70
N ASP A 287 -20.71 4.82 -7.17
CA ASP A 287 -20.68 4.17 -5.85
C ASP A 287 -20.36 5.13 -4.68
N GLY A 288 -20.69 6.42 -4.81
CA GLY A 288 -20.45 7.44 -3.78
C GLY A 288 -19.07 8.12 -3.86
N PRO A 289 -18.70 8.94 -2.85
CA PRO A 289 -17.43 9.65 -2.83
C PRO A 289 -16.28 8.78 -2.31
N VAL A 290 -15.06 9.27 -2.53
CA VAL A 290 -13.85 8.75 -1.89
C VAL A 290 -13.96 8.87 -0.38
N LYS A 291 -13.59 7.80 0.33
CA LYS A 291 -13.39 7.81 1.78
C LYS A 291 -12.08 7.10 2.09
N VAL A 292 -11.10 7.79 2.67
CA VAL A 292 -9.80 7.17 3.01
C VAL A 292 -9.90 6.39 4.33
N PHE A 293 -10.68 6.89 5.28
CA PHE A 293 -10.93 6.28 6.59
C PHE A 293 -12.44 6.26 6.90
N PRO A 294 -12.93 5.43 7.84
CA PRO A 294 -14.31 5.47 8.32
C PRO A 294 -14.67 6.80 9.03
N GLY A 295 -15.95 6.94 9.41
CA GLY A 295 -16.56 8.21 9.84
C GLY A 295 -15.96 8.87 11.09
N ASP A 296 -15.28 8.10 11.93
CA ASP A 296 -14.71 8.59 13.19
C ASP A 296 -13.53 9.57 13.00
N CYS A 297 -12.86 9.51 11.86
CA CYS A 297 -11.75 10.41 11.55
C CYS A 297 -12.26 11.80 11.15
N PRO A 298 -11.80 12.89 11.80
CA PRO A 298 -12.28 14.24 11.50
C PRO A 298 -11.89 14.65 10.07
N ARG A 299 -12.88 15.10 9.29
CA ARG A 299 -12.65 15.65 7.95
C ARG A 299 -12.20 17.10 7.97
N TYR A 300 -12.49 17.82 9.05
CA TYR A 300 -12.27 19.25 9.21
C TYR A 300 -11.73 19.52 10.62
N THR A 301 -11.00 20.63 10.77
CA THR A 301 -10.40 21.07 12.04
C THR A 301 -11.39 21.76 12.97
#